data_AF-A0A970BZH5-F1
#
_entry.id   AF-A0A970BZH5-F1
#
_cell.length_a   1.000
_cell.length_b   1.000
_cell.length_c   1.000
_cell.angle_alpha   90.00
_cell.angle_beta   90.00
_cell.angle_gamma   90.00
#
_symmetry.space_group_name_H-M   'P 1'
#
loop_
_entity.id
_entity.type
_entity.pdbx_description
1 polymer ?
#
loop_
_entity_poly.entity_id
_entity_poly.type
_entity_poly.pdbx_seq_one_letter_code
_entity_poly.pdbx_strand_id
1 'polypeptide(L)'
;MRAEHVNPFVTAVQLVFETMLDSPVAVARPKLKSASTPSYDVTGIISLGGDVVGSAALSFPMETASAAVKAFTGNEVAPDDAMFADAIGELANMVTGNAKKDLHNLSVNISVPTVVIGRNHHLASHQLGPWVVLECGCGLGAFNIEVCVAEVAALAATGVKR
;
A
#
# COMPACT_ATOMS: atom_id res chain seq x y z
N MET A 1 -13.08 2.87 10.39
CA MET A 1 -12.38 1.78 9.67
C MET A 1 -12.43 0.53 10.54
N ARG A 2 -12.84 -0.63 9.98
CA ARG A 2 -12.87 -1.92 10.69
C ARG A 2 -11.62 -2.72 10.38
N ALA A 3 -11.15 -3.52 11.35
CA ALA A 3 -9.98 -4.41 11.18
C ALA A 3 -10.15 -5.36 9.99
N GLU A 4 -11.39 -5.73 9.69
CA GLU A 4 -11.79 -6.59 8.57
C GLU A 4 -11.35 -6.06 7.19
N HIS A 5 -11.17 -4.75 7.01
CA HIS A 5 -10.68 -4.20 5.74
C HIS A 5 -9.16 -4.08 5.65
N VAL A 6 -8.44 -4.24 6.76
CA VAL A 6 -6.97 -4.11 6.82
C VAL A 6 -6.30 -5.48 6.75
N ASN A 7 -6.89 -6.50 7.38
CA ASN A 7 -6.37 -7.87 7.38
C ASN A 7 -6.09 -8.44 5.98
N PRO A 8 -6.93 -8.19 4.94
CA PRO A 8 -6.61 -8.61 3.58
C PRO A 8 -5.26 -8.14 3.06
N PHE A 9 -4.81 -6.94 3.45
CA PHE A 9 -3.52 -6.39 3.03
C PHE A 9 -2.34 -7.10 3.69
N VAL A 10 -2.53 -7.66 4.89
CA VAL A 10 -1.50 -8.47 5.58
C VAL A 10 -1.22 -9.75 4.80
N THR A 11 -2.27 -10.50 4.45
CA THR A 11 -2.13 -11.74 3.68
C THR A 11 -1.61 -11.46 2.27
N ALA A 12 -2.12 -10.40 1.64
CA ALA A 12 -1.74 -10.04 0.27
C ALA A 12 -0.26 -9.67 0.15
N VAL A 13 0.29 -8.87 1.07
CA VAL A 13 1.72 -8.51 1.00
C VAL A 13 2.62 -9.72 1.23
N GLN A 14 2.27 -10.59 2.17
CA GLN A 14 3.03 -11.80 2.45
C GLN A 14 3.10 -12.68 1.21
N LEU A 15 1.95 -12.93 0.57
CA LEU A 15 1.87 -13.70 -0.66
C LEU A 15 2.70 -13.07 -1.80
N VAL A 16 2.53 -11.78 -2.06
CA VAL A 16 3.21 -11.11 -3.17
C VAL A 16 4.72 -11.08 -2.96
N PHE A 17 5.20 -10.73 -1.77
CA PHE A 17 6.64 -10.63 -1.52
C PHE A 17 7.31 -12.01 -1.46
N GLU A 18 6.65 -13.03 -0.92
CA GLU A 18 7.15 -14.40 -0.96
C GLU A 18 7.21 -14.93 -2.40
N THR A 19 6.18 -14.70 -3.20
CA THR A 19 6.08 -15.27 -4.55
C THR A 19 6.93 -14.52 -5.58
N MET A 20 6.95 -13.19 -5.50
CA MET A 20 7.51 -12.33 -6.55
C MET A 20 8.92 -11.82 -6.22
N LEU A 21 9.29 -11.79 -4.94
CA LEU A 21 10.59 -11.26 -4.48
C LEU A 21 11.41 -12.30 -3.70
N ASP A 22 10.89 -13.53 -3.52
CA ASP A 22 11.50 -14.58 -2.69
C ASP A 22 11.87 -14.05 -1.27
N SER A 23 11.00 -13.20 -0.72
CA SER A 23 11.27 -12.49 0.54
C SER A 23 10.05 -12.52 1.47
N PRO A 24 9.99 -13.47 2.41
CA PRO A 24 8.92 -13.52 3.40
C PRO A 24 8.82 -12.23 4.23
N VAL A 25 7.59 -11.75 4.45
CA VAL A 25 7.31 -10.50 5.16
C VAL A 25 6.74 -10.76 6.54
N ALA A 26 7.38 -10.16 7.55
CA ALA A 26 6.79 -10.00 8.89
C ALA A 26 6.00 -8.69 8.95
N VAL A 27 4.74 -8.76 9.40
CA VAL A 27 3.85 -7.60 9.52
C VAL A 27 3.52 -7.36 10.99
N ALA A 28 3.78 -6.15 11.48
CA ALA A 28 3.47 -5.75 12.84
C ALA A 28 1.96 -5.50 13.02
N ARG A 29 1.54 -5.28 14.28
CA ARG A 29 0.14 -4.95 14.57
C ARG A 29 -0.25 -3.63 13.90
N PRO A 30 -1.47 -3.54 13.31
CA PRO A 30 -1.97 -2.29 12.74
C PRO A 30 -1.98 -1.15 13.75
N LYS A 31 -1.55 0.04 13.32
CA LYS A 31 -1.57 1.28 14.13
C LYS A 31 -2.23 2.40 13.35
N LEU A 32 -2.82 3.37 14.04
CA LEU A 32 -3.23 4.61 13.39
C LEU A 32 -2.00 5.47 13.09
N LYS A 33 -1.96 6.05 11.89
CA LYS A 33 -0.92 6.99 11.50
C LYS A 33 -0.89 8.17 12.47
N SER A 34 0.30 8.56 12.86
CA SER A 34 0.52 9.67 13.78
C SER A 34 1.73 10.49 13.34
N ALA A 35 2.02 11.59 14.05
CA ALA A 35 3.18 12.43 13.75
C ALA A 35 4.53 11.68 13.88
N SER A 36 4.57 10.53 14.56
CA SER A 36 5.77 9.70 14.66
C SER A 36 5.92 8.70 13.51
N THR A 37 5.01 8.67 12.54
CA THR A 37 5.12 7.80 11.38
C THR A 37 6.27 8.30 10.49
N PRO A 38 7.22 7.42 10.11
CA PRO A 38 8.36 7.80 9.28
C PRO A 38 7.93 8.46 7.97
N SER A 39 8.79 9.34 7.47
CA SER A 39 8.74 9.81 6.09
C SER A 39 9.20 8.71 5.13
N TYR A 40 8.82 8.83 3.86
CA TYR A 40 9.12 7.85 2.82
C TYR A 40 9.86 8.49 1.66
N ASP A 41 10.57 7.68 0.88
CA ASP A 41 11.27 8.14 -0.32
C ASP A 41 10.56 7.69 -1.60
N VAL A 42 9.94 6.52 -1.56
CA VAL A 42 9.22 5.92 -2.69
C VAL A 42 7.89 5.36 -2.21
N THR A 43 6.79 5.73 -2.87
CA THR A 43 5.47 5.19 -2.54
C THR A 43 4.68 4.85 -3.79
N GLY A 44 4.15 3.62 -3.86
CA GLY A 44 3.16 3.20 -4.85
C GLY A 44 1.76 3.23 -4.27
N ILE A 45 0.81 3.91 -4.93
CA ILE A 45 -0.54 4.18 -4.45
C ILE A 45 -1.57 3.57 -5.42
N ILE A 46 -2.56 2.87 -4.85
CA ILE A 46 -3.73 2.36 -5.57
C ILE A 46 -4.98 2.89 -4.88
N SER A 47 -5.87 3.51 -5.66
CA SER A 47 -7.18 3.93 -5.15
C SER A 47 -8.19 2.80 -5.26
N LEU A 48 -9.03 2.66 -4.25
CA LEU A 48 -10.17 1.74 -4.21
C LEU A 48 -11.47 2.54 -4.41
N GLY A 49 -12.40 1.99 -5.19
CA GLY A 49 -13.71 2.56 -5.43
C GLY A 49 -14.81 1.50 -5.52
N GLY A 50 -16.08 1.93 -5.48
CA GLY A 50 -17.24 1.04 -5.44
C GLY A 50 -17.90 1.07 -4.06
N ASP A 51 -18.21 -0.10 -3.49
CA ASP A 51 -18.82 -0.20 -2.15
C ASP A 51 -17.84 0.21 -1.05
N VAL A 52 -16.54 0.09 -1.32
CA VAL A 52 -15.44 0.60 -0.50
C VAL A 52 -14.70 1.67 -1.30
N VAL A 53 -14.51 2.83 -0.70
CA VAL A 53 -13.71 3.92 -1.27
C VAL A 53 -12.48 4.18 -0.41
N GLY A 54 -11.39 4.58 -1.05
CA GLY A 54 -10.18 5.00 -0.35
C GLY A 54 -8.91 4.69 -1.12
N SER A 55 -7.82 4.41 -0.41
CA SER A 55 -6.51 4.16 -1.01
C SER A 55 -5.68 3.19 -0.17
N ALA A 56 -4.82 2.44 -0.85
CA ALA A 56 -3.75 1.66 -0.28
C ALA A 56 -2.42 2.15 -0.85
N ALA A 57 -1.40 2.22 -0.02
CA ALA A 57 -0.08 2.68 -0.40
C ALA A 57 1.00 1.76 0.16
N LEU A 58 1.98 1.41 -0.67
CA LEU A 58 3.21 0.73 -0.26
C LEU A 58 4.32 1.77 -0.25
N SER A 59 4.89 2.03 0.91
CA SER A 59 5.82 3.12 1.16
C SER A 59 7.16 2.62 1.68
N PHE A 60 8.25 3.07 1.05
CA PHE A 60 9.59 2.53 1.23
C PHE A 60 10.62 3.64 1.46
N PRO A 61 11.66 3.40 2.28
CA PRO A 61 12.95 4.05 2.11
C PRO A 61 13.55 3.73 0.73
N MET A 62 14.39 4.63 0.20
CA MET A 62 14.97 4.46 -1.14
C MET A 62 15.72 3.13 -1.29
N GLU A 63 16.51 2.75 -0.29
CA GLU A 63 17.31 1.52 -0.33
C GLU A 63 16.44 0.26 -0.42
N THR A 64 15.36 0.20 0.35
CA THR A 64 14.41 -0.92 0.32
C THR A 64 13.63 -0.96 -1.00
N ALA A 65 13.26 0.20 -1.55
CA ALA A 65 12.63 0.27 -2.87
C ALA A 65 13.56 -0.28 -3.96
N SER A 66 14.82 0.14 -3.99
CA SER A 66 15.82 -0.38 -4.93
C SER A 66 16.05 -1.88 -4.78
N ALA A 67 16.11 -2.39 -3.54
CA ALA A 67 16.23 -3.82 -3.28
C ALA A 67 15.00 -4.61 -3.77
N ALA A 68 13.80 -4.08 -3.54
CA ALA A 68 12.55 -4.67 -4.01
C ALA A 68 12.45 -4.69 -5.55
N VAL A 69 12.80 -3.59 -6.22
CA VAL A 69 12.82 -3.50 -7.69
C VAL A 69 13.86 -4.47 -8.26
N LYS A 70 15.04 -4.58 -7.64
CA LYS A 70 16.06 -5.54 -8.07
C LYS A 70 15.59 -6.99 -7.93
N ALA A 71 14.96 -7.33 -6.80
CA ALA A 71 14.41 -8.67 -6.57
C ALA A 71 13.29 -8.99 -7.58
N PHE A 72 12.43 -8.02 -7.88
CA PHE A 72 11.29 -8.20 -8.78
C PHE A 72 11.68 -8.26 -10.26
N THR A 73 12.63 -7.45 -10.69
CA THR A 73 13.03 -7.34 -12.11
C THR A 73 14.26 -8.18 -12.46
N GLY A 74 15.00 -8.67 -11.46
CA GLY A 74 16.28 -9.34 -11.62
C GLY A 74 17.46 -8.41 -11.97
N ASN A 75 17.25 -7.09 -12.07
CA ASN A 75 18.25 -6.12 -12.52
C ASN A 75 18.36 -4.93 -11.57
N GLU A 76 19.53 -4.29 -11.54
CA GLU A 76 19.66 -2.98 -10.89
C GLU A 76 19.05 -1.89 -11.78
N VAL A 77 18.08 -1.18 -11.23
CA VAL A 77 17.32 -0.14 -11.94
C VAL A 77 17.50 1.18 -11.18
N ALA A 78 17.90 2.22 -11.90
CA ALA A 78 18.07 3.54 -11.31
C ALA A 78 16.68 4.15 -10.96
N PRO A 79 16.53 4.88 -9.84
CA PRO A 79 15.24 5.46 -9.45
C PRO A 79 14.63 6.47 -10.42
N ASP A 80 15.43 7.04 -11.33
CA ASP A 80 15.00 7.95 -12.38
C ASP A 80 14.60 7.24 -13.69
N ASP A 81 14.79 5.91 -13.76
CA ASP A 81 14.33 5.09 -14.87
C ASP A 81 12.82 4.80 -14.73
N ALA A 82 12.09 4.86 -15.84
CA ALA A 82 10.66 4.56 -15.87
C ALA A 82 10.34 3.15 -15.37
N MET A 83 11.23 2.17 -15.63
CA MET A 83 11.07 0.79 -15.18
C MET A 83 11.05 0.67 -13.65
N PHE A 84 11.70 1.59 -12.93
CA PHE A 84 11.66 1.62 -11.47
C PHE A 84 10.25 1.96 -10.96
N ALA A 85 9.65 3.01 -11.52
CA ALA A 85 8.29 3.41 -11.18
C ALA A 85 7.29 2.32 -11.57
N ASP A 86 7.43 1.72 -12.75
CA ASP A 86 6.56 0.64 -13.20
C ASP A 86 6.64 -0.57 -12.26
N ALA A 87 7.84 -0.99 -11.86
CA ALA A 87 8.04 -2.09 -10.91
C ALA A 87 7.34 -1.83 -9.56
N ILE A 88 7.53 -0.64 -8.98
CA ILE A 88 6.85 -0.25 -7.73
C ILE A 88 5.33 -0.23 -7.91
N GLY A 89 4.85 0.28 -9.04
CA GLY A 89 3.44 0.33 -9.39
C GLY A 89 2.81 -1.06 -9.48
N GLU A 90 3.48 -2.00 -10.14
CA GLU A 90 3.04 -3.39 -10.27
C GLU A 90 3.00 -4.11 -8.91
N LEU A 91 4.00 -3.89 -8.04
CA LEU A 91 3.96 -4.43 -6.67
C LEU A 91 2.75 -3.89 -5.88
N ALA A 92 2.50 -2.58 -5.93
CA ALA A 92 1.36 -1.97 -5.25
C ALA A 92 0.02 -2.48 -5.81
N ASN A 93 -0.06 -2.65 -7.14
CA ASN A 93 -1.22 -3.18 -7.83
C ASN A 93 -1.48 -4.64 -7.45
N MET A 94 -0.45 -5.50 -7.42
CA MET A 94 -0.58 -6.90 -7.01
C MET A 94 -1.02 -7.04 -5.55
N VAL A 95 -0.45 -6.26 -4.63
CA VAL A 95 -0.86 -6.30 -3.22
C VAL A 95 -2.31 -5.86 -3.06
N THR A 96 -2.69 -4.74 -3.66
CA THR A 96 -4.07 -4.23 -3.55
C THR A 96 -5.07 -5.13 -4.27
N GLY A 97 -4.69 -5.67 -5.43
CA GLY A 97 -5.50 -6.61 -6.21
C GLY A 97 -5.72 -7.94 -5.51
N ASN A 98 -4.73 -8.46 -4.78
CA ASN A 98 -4.91 -9.64 -3.93
C ASN A 98 -5.75 -9.32 -2.69
N ALA A 99 -5.51 -8.19 -2.01
CA ALA A 99 -6.31 -7.76 -0.86
C ALA A 99 -7.80 -7.58 -1.22
N LYS A 100 -8.09 -7.05 -2.42
CA LYS A 100 -9.45 -6.91 -2.94
C LYS A 100 -10.22 -8.24 -2.97
N LYS A 101 -9.56 -9.37 -3.25
CA LYS A 101 -10.24 -10.68 -3.37
C LYS A 101 -10.90 -11.12 -2.06
N ASP A 102 -10.30 -10.72 -0.94
CA ASP A 102 -10.74 -11.10 0.41
C ASP A 102 -11.74 -10.08 1.00
N LEU A 103 -12.03 -8.99 0.29
CA LEU A 103 -13.14 -8.07 0.59
C LEU A 103 -14.47 -8.64 0.04
N HIS A 104 -14.78 -9.88 0.42
CA HIS A 104 -15.94 -10.63 -0.09
C HIS A 104 -17.27 -9.86 0.07
N ASN A 105 -18.19 -10.06 -0.88
CA ASN A 105 -19.51 -9.42 -0.94
C ASN A 105 -19.54 -7.90 -1.17
N LEU A 106 -18.39 -7.26 -1.40
CA LEU A 106 -18.29 -5.84 -1.74
C LEU A 106 -17.81 -5.70 -3.19
N SER A 107 -18.51 -4.88 -3.97
CA SER A 107 -18.07 -4.51 -5.32
C SER A 107 -16.97 -3.47 -5.21
N VAL A 108 -15.72 -3.91 -5.31
CA VAL A 108 -14.54 -3.04 -5.22
C VAL A 108 -13.82 -3.00 -6.56
N ASN A 109 -13.47 -1.82 -7.05
CA ASN A 109 -12.61 -1.58 -8.20
C ASN A 109 -11.34 -0.87 -7.75
N ILE A 110 -10.24 -1.08 -8.47
CA ILE A 110 -8.95 -0.46 -8.17
C ILE A 110 -8.47 0.38 -9.35
N SER A 111 -7.80 1.49 -9.07
CA SER A 111 -7.20 2.36 -10.10
C SER A 111 -5.91 1.78 -10.66
N VAL A 112 -5.40 2.41 -11.72
CA VAL A 112 -3.99 2.28 -12.11
C VAL A 112 -3.08 2.78 -10.98
N PRO A 113 -1.84 2.25 -10.87
CA PRO A 113 -0.86 2.72 -9.89
C PRO A 113 -0.44 4.16 -10.14
N THR A 114 -0.25 4.89 -9.05
CA THR A 114 0.49 6.16 -9.02
C THR A 114 1.72 5.98 -8.18
N VAL A 115 2.89 6.34 -8.71
CA VAL A 115 4.16 6.24 -7.97
C VAL A 115 4.72 7.62 -7.68
N VAL A 116 5.08 7.84 -6.42
CA VAL A 116 5.74 9.05 -5.92
C VAL A 116 7.18 8.69 -5.59
N ILE A 117 8.12 9.38 -6.23
CA ILE A 117 9.56 9.26 -5.96
C ILE A 117 10.04 10.64 -5.52
N GLY A 118 10.49 10.74 -4.28
CA GLY A 118 10.92 11.99 -3.69
C GLY A 118 11.24 11.81 -2.22
N ARG A 119 12.38 12.34 -1.77
CA ARG A 119 12.85 12.09 -0.41
C ARG A 119 11.93 12.71 0.64
N ASN A 120 11.76 12.00 1.75
CA ASN A 120 11.04 12.45 2.93
C ASN A 120 9.62 12.98 2.67
N HIS A 121 8.88 12.37 1.73
CA HIS A 121 7.49 12.75 1.50
C HIS A 121 6.56 12.09 2.52
N HIS A 122 5.38 12.70 2.69
CA HIS A 122 4.35 12.24 3.61
C HIS A 122 3.00 12.13 2.89
N LEU A 123 2.29 11.02 3.11
CA LEU A 123 0.88 10.93 2.74
C LEU A 123 0.02 11.68 3.75
N ALA A 124 -0.64 12.75 3.30
CA ALA A 124 -1.55 13.55 4.11
C ALA A 124 -2.78 12.72 4.55
N SER A 125 -3.45 13.17 5.61
CA SER A 125 -4.71 12.58 6.06
C SER A 125 -5.75 12.61 4.96
N HIS A 126 -6.49 11.51 4.81
CA HIS A 126 -7.55 11.40 3.82
C HIS A 126 -8.88 11.91 4.40
N GLN A 127 -9.79 12.43 3.57
CA GLN A 127 -11.10 12.90 4.06
C GLN A 127 -11.96 11.78 4.66
N LEU A 128 -11.65 10.53 4.33
CA LEU A 128 -12.29 9.33 4.87
C LEU A 128 -11.84 8.98 6.29
N GLY A 129 -10.76 9.60 6.78
CA GLY A 129 -10.21 9.38 8.12
C GLY A 129 -8.69 9.13 8.14
N PRO A 130 -8.15 8.74 9.30
CA PRO A 130 -6.74 8.45 9.43
C PRO A 130 -6.33 7.20 8.65
N TRP A 131 -5.07 7.17 8.20
CA TRP A 131 -4.46 5.97 7.65
C TRP A 131 -4.22 4.95 8.76
N VAL A 132 -4.46 3.68 8.46
CA VAL A 132 -3.92 2.55 9.22
C VAL A 132 -2.59 2.16 8.61
N VAL A 133 -1.56 2.08 9.44
CA VAL A 133 -0.19 1.72 9.06
C VAL A 133 0.09 0.30 9.52
N LEU A 134 0.57 -0.52 8.59
CA LEU A 134 1.15 -1.83 8.82
C LEU A 134 2.66 -1.69 8.63
N GLU A 135 3.43 -1.80 9.71
CA GLU A 135 4.88 -1.81 9.64
C GLU A 135 5.34 -3.20 9.18
N CYS A 136 6.08 -3.25 8.08
CA CYS A 136 6.52 -4.47 7.43
C CYS A 136 8.05 -4.57 7.44
N GLY A 137 8.56 -5.79 7.61
CA GLY A 137 9.98 -6.09 7.50
C GLY A 137 10.21 -7.38 6.74
N CYS A 138 11.19 -7.37 5.85
CA CYS A 138 11.65 -8.56 5.11
C CYS A 138 13.17 -8.51 4.89
N GLY A 139 13.71 -9.51 4.19
CA GLY A 139 15.14 -9.58 3.88
C GLY A 139 15.68 -8.42 3.04
N LEU A 140 14.79 -7.62 2.43
CA LEU A 140 15.14 -6.47 1.59
C LEU A 140 15.11 -5.12 2.37
N GLY A 141 14.66 -5.15 3.62
CA GLY A 141 14.55 -3.97 4.49
C GLY A 141 13.14 -3.75 5.04
N ALA A 142 12.95 -2.59 5.66
CA ALA A 142 11.68 -2.19 6.27
C ALA A 142 10.88 -1.31 5.32
N PHE A 143 9.56 -1.48 5.33
CA PHE A 143 8.62 -0.70 4.55
C PHE A 143 7.26 -0.67 5.25
N ASN A 144 6.36 0.19 4.80
CA ASN A 144 5.03 0.30 5.38
C ASN A 144 3.96 0.08 4.33
N ILE A 145 2.84 -0.52 4.74
CA ILE A 145 1.59 -0.45 4.01
C ILE A 145 0.68 0.52 4.75
N GLU A 146 0.18 1.52 4.04
CA GLU A 146 -0.78 2.48 4.56
C GLU A 146 -2.12 2.25 3.87
N VAL A 147 -3.17 1.99 4.64
CA VAL A 147 -4.52 1.75 4.13
C VAL A 147 -5.46 2.78 4.73
N CYS A 148 -6.20 3.48 3.88
CA CYS A 148 -7.30 4.33 4.29
C CYS A 148 -8.54 4.01 3.45
N VAL A 149 -9.50 3.30 4.05
CA VAL A 149 -10.72 2.90 3.37
C VAL A 149 -11.96 3.08 4.23
N ALA A 150 -13.09 3.34 3.58
CA ALA A 150 -14.40 3.43 4.20
C ALA A 150 -15.47 2.82 3.29
N GLU A 151 -16.45 2.16 3.89
CA GLU A 151 -17.66 1.71 3.17
C GLU A 151 -18.52 2.93 2.82
N VAL A 152 -19.00 2.99 1.57
CA VAL A 152 -19.84 4.10 1.09
C VAL A 152 -21.13 4.22 1.90
N ALA A 153 -21.72 3.08 2.30
CA ALA A 153 -22.91 3.07 3.15
C ALA A 153 -22.68 3.77 4.50
N ALA A 154 -21.50 3.61 5.09
CA ALA A 154 -21.13 4.26 6.36
C ALA A 154 -20.87 5.77 6.19
N LEU A 155 -20.33 6.20 5.03
CA LEU A 155 -20.13 7.62 4.71
C LEU A 155 -21.47 8.35 4.49
N ALA A 156 -22.43 7.71 3.84
CA ALA A 156 -23.77 8.27 3.62
C ALA A 156 -24.50 8.57 4.93
N ALA A 157 -24.27 7.76 5.97
CA ALA A 157 -24.84 7.96 7.31
C ALA A 157 -24.19 9.11 8.10
N THR A 158 -23.01 9.58 7.70
CA THR A 158 -22.22 10.59 8.43
C THR A 158 -22.21 11.98 7.77
N GLY A 159 -22.86 12.14 6.61
CA GLY A 159 -23.02 13.44 5.94
C GLY A 159 -21.76 13.98 5.24
N VAL A 160 -20.72 13.15 5.09
CA VAL A 160 -19.52 13.49 4.31
C VAL A 160 -19.90 13.56 2.83
N LYS A 161 -19.76 14.73 2.21
CA LYS A 161 -20.07 14.93 0.78
C LYS A 161 -19.03 14.22 -0.09
N ARG A 162 -19.52 13.57 -1.16
CA ARG A 162 -18.76 12.87 -2.20
C ARG A 162 -17.74 13.77 -2.87
#